data_AF-A0A528AA08-F1
#
_entry.id   AF-A0A528AA08-F1
#
_cell.length_a   1.000
_cell.length_b   1.000
_cell.length_c   1.000
_cell.angle_alpha   90.00
_cell.angle_beta   90.00
_cell.angle_gamma   90.00
#
_symmetry.space_group_name_H-M   'P 1'
#
loop_
_entity.id
_entity.type
_entity.pdbx_description
1 polymer ?
#
loop_
_entity_poly.entity_id
_entity_poly.type
_entity_poly.pdbx_seq_one_letter_code
_entity_poly.pdbx_strand_id
1 'polypeptide(L)'
;MKYARIIDGVVDSISYHRPYFEGGPEPGWTEVPDGVFAGFSFDGESFTGPVPTPPPRQTVLKSLVQARIIEAGKMASAYATLTQKPGLFRPLVCSRSTRGLLRRTRTQSC
;
A
#
# COMPACT_ATOMS: atom_id res chain seq x y z
N MET A 1 -13.28 -30.68 -7.15
CA MET A 1 -11.90 -30.50 -7.61
C MET A 1 -11.93 -29.60 -8.84
N LYS A 2 -10.96 -28.69 -8.97
CA LYS A 2 -10.90 -27.71 -10.07
C LYS A 2 -9.47 -27.51 -10.55
N TYR A 3 -9.29 -26.79 -11.65
CA TYR A 3 -7.98 -26.49 -12.21
C TYR A 3 -7.63 -25.04 -11.96
N ALA A 4 -6.42 -24.78 -11.50
CA ALA A 4 -5.87 -23.45 -11.29
C ALA A 4 -4.59 -23.25 -12.10
N ARG A 5 -4.43 -22.05 -12.64
CA ARG A 5 -3.18 -21.58 -13.22
C ARG A 5 -2.47 -20.72 -12.19
N ILE A 6 -1.25 -21.09 -11.85
CA ILE A 6 -0.44 -20.42 -10.84
C ILE A 6 0.68 -19.67 -11.56
N ILE A 7 0.76 -18.37 -11.35
CA ILE A 7 1.76 -17.48 -11.95
C ILE A 7 2.41 -16.72 -10.80
N ASP A 8 3.75 -16.74 -10.74
CA ASP A 8 4.54 -16.06 -9.71
C ASP A 8 4.10 -16.37 -8.26
N GLY A 9 3.70 -17.63 -8.02
CA GLY A 9 3.23 -18.07 -6.71
C GLY A 9 1.84 -17.58 -6.34
N VAL A 10 1.04 -17.10 -7.29
CA VAL A 10 -0.35 -16.64 -7.08
C VAL A 10 -1.29 -17.39 -8.02
N VAL A 11 -2.45 -17.78 -7.51
CA VAL A 11 -3.54 -18.34 -8.32
C VAL A 11 -4.12 -17.21 -9.18
N ASP A 12 -3.75 -17.21 -10.44
CA ASP A 12 -4.17 -16.20 -11.42
C ASP A 12 -5.58 -16.52 -11.95
N SER A 13 -5.77 -17.75 -12.43
CA SER A 13 -6.99 -18.18 -13.12
C SER A 13 -7.50 -19.51 -12.57
N ILE A 14 -8.83 -19.69 -12.59
CA ILE A 14 -9.50 -20.93 -12.16
C ILE A 14 -10.49 -21.39 -13.23
N SER A 15 -10.51 -22.70 -13.46
CA SER A 15 -11.47 -23.38 -14.33
C SER A 15 -12.04 -24.61 -13.64
N TYR A 16 -13.35 -24.81 -13.78
CA TYR A 16 -14.03 -26.01 -13.29
C TYR A 16 -13.71 -27.26 -14.11
N HIS A 17 -13.24 -27.07 -15.34
CA HIS A 17 -12.86 -28.15 -16.25
C HIS A 17 -11.42 -27.96 -16.71
N ARG A 18 -10.72 -29.06 -17.00
CA ARG A 18 -9.35 -29.00 -17.52
C ARG A 18 -9.39 -28.31 -18.89
N PRO A 19 -8.71 -27.17 -19.08
CA PRO A 19 -8.72 -26.49 -20.37
C PRO A 19 -7.95 -27.28 -21.42
N TYR A 20 -8.46 -27.29 -22.64
CA TYR A 20 -7.85 -27.94 -23.81
C TYR A 20 -7.61 -26.91 -24.89
N PHE A 21 -6.42 -26.94 -25.50
CA PHE A 21 -6.05 -26.10 -26.62
C PHE A 21 -5.34 -26.94 -27.70
N GLU A 22 -5.78 -26.82 -28.96
CA GLU A 22 -5.15 -27.40 -30.16
C GLU A 22 -4.55 -28.82 -29.98
N GLY A 23 -5.37 -29.78 -29.57
CA GLY A 23 -4.99 -31.20 -29.57
C GLY A 23 -4.39 -31.73 -28.26
N GLY A 24 -4.38 -30.94 -27.18
CA GLY A 24 -3.98 -31.41 -25.86
C GLY A 24 -4.49 -30.55 -24.70
N PRO A 25 -4.35 -31.02 -23.45
CA PRO A 25 -4.63 -30.19 -22.29
C PRO A 25 -3.66 -29.01 -22.26
N GLU A 26 -4.17 -27.82 -21.96
CA GLU A 26 -3.33 -26.62 -21.88
C GLU A 26 -2.30 -26.80 -20.74
N PRO A 27 -1.01 -26.53 -21.00
CA PRO A 27 0.02 -26.64 -19.97
C PRO A 27 -0.13 -25.56 -18.89
N GLY A 28 0.34 -25.85 -17.67
CA GLY A 28 0.33 -24.88 -16.56
C GLY A 28 -0.94 -24.89 -15.69
N TRP A 29 -1.86 -25.82 -15.93
CA TRP A 29 -3.02 -26.03 -15.08
C TRP A 29 -2.78 -27.14 -14.05
N THR A 30 -2.89 -26.79 -12.77
CA THR A 30 -2.73 -27.69 -11.63
C THR A 30 -4.08 -27.99 -11.00
N GLU A 31 -4.31 -29.23 -10.59
CA GLU A 31 -5.55 -29.62 -9.91
C GLU A 31 -5.53 -29.16 -8.45
N VAL A 32 -6.57 -28.45 -8.02
CA VAL A 32 -6.69 -27.83 -6.70
C VAL A 32 -8.06 -28.13 -6.08
N PRO A 33 -8.17 -28.17 -4.74
CA PRO A 33 -9.45 -28.36 -4.07
C PRO A 33 -10.39 -27.17 -4.29
N ASP A 34 -11.70 -27.41 -4.16
CA ASP A 34 -12.74 -26.41 -4.51
C ASP A 34 -12.72 -25.16 -3.62
N GLY A 35 -12.02 -25.18 -2.48
CA GLY A 35 -11.84 -24.04 -1.59
C GLY A 35 -10.79 -23.00 -2.02
N VAL A 36 -9.99 -23.26 -3.07
CA VAL A 36 -8.90 -22.35 -3.50
C VAL A 36 -9.42 -21.33 -4.52
N PHE A 37 -9.34 -20.02 -4.29
CA PHE A 37 -9.86 -19.04 -5.26
C PHE A 37 -8.75 -18.23 -5.94
N ALA A 38 -9.09 -17.53 -7.04
CA ALA A 38 -8.18 -16.56 -7.64
C ALA A 38 -7.74 -15.53 -6.60
N GLY A 39 -6.45 -15.18 -6.62
CA GLY A 39 -5.83 -14.32 -5.61
C GLY A 39 -5.32 -15.04 -4.36
N PHE A 40 -5.50 -16.37 -4.24
CA PHE A 40 -4.79 -17.14 -3.22
C PHE A 40 -3.29 -17.19 -3.57
N SER A 41 -2.44 -17.04 -2.56
CA SER A 41 -1.00 -17.25 -2.70
C SER A 41 -0.69 -18.74 -2.55
N PHE A 42 0.30 -19.24 -3.29
CA PHE A 42 0.73 -20.62 -3.29
C PHE A 42 2.24 -20.70 -3.06
N ASP A 43 2.62 -21.22 -1.90
CA ASP A 43 4.02 -21.33 -1.47
C ASP A 43 4.71 -22.63 -1.93
N GLY A 44 4.10 -23.37 -2.88
CA GLY A 44 4.59 -24.67 -3.37
C GLY A 44 3.97 -25.88 -2.67
N GLU A 45 3.43 -25.70 -1.47
CA GLU A 45 2.80 -26.77 -0.68
C GLU A 45 1.40 -26.40 -0.18
N SER A 46 1.17 -25.12 0.13
CA SER A 46 -0.08 -24.63 0.74
C SER A 46 -0.67 -23.44 0.00
N PHE A 47 -2.01 -23.35 0.03
CA PHE A 47 -2.77 -22.22 -0.50
C PHE A 47 -3.19 -21.30 0.64
N THR A 48 -2.70 -20.07 0.62
CA THR A 48 -3.03 -19.04 1.61
C THR A 48 -4.01 -18.05 0.98
N GLY A 49 -5.18 -17.90 1.60
CA GLY A 49 -6.18 -16.92 1.16
C GLY A 49 -5.64 -15.49 1.26
N PRO A 50 -6.17 -14.55 0.46
CA PRO A 50 -5.76 -13.16 0.53
C PRO A 50 -5.98 -12.61 1.95
N VAL A 51 -5.04 -11.80 2.43
CA VAL A 51 -5.15 -11.11 3.72
C VAL A 51 -6.47 -10.32 3.72
N PRO A 52 -7.32 -10.47 4.77
CA PRO A 52 -8.57 -9.75 4.83
C PRO A 52 -8.32 -8.24 4.69
N THR A 53 -9.06 -7.61 3.78
CA THR A 53 -9.01 -6.16 3.61
C THR A 53 -9.30 -5.50 4.96
N PRO A 54 -8.42 -4.62 5.47
CA PRO A 54 -8.69 -3.94 6.73
C PRO A 54 -10.02 -3.18 6.62
N PRO A 55 -10.77 -3.06 7.73
CA PRO A 55 -12.04 -2.35 7.71
C PRO A 55 -11.83 -0.93 7.14
N PRO A 56 -12.78 -0.41 6.35
CA PRO A 56 -12.69 0.94 5.83
C PRO A 56 -12.41 1.92 6.96
N ARG A 57 -11.38 2.77 6.78
CA ARG A 57 -11.09 3.79 7.78
C ARG A 57 -12.26 4.77 7.82
N GLN A 58 -12.78 5.02 9.02
CA GLN A 58 -13.79 6.05 9.19
C GLN A 58 -13.18 7.41 8.82
N THR A 59 -13.76 8.07 7.82
CA THR A 59 -13.38 9.43 7.44
C THR A 59 -14.15 10.42 8.29
N VAL A 60 -13.44 11.32 8.95
CA VAL A 60 -14.04 12.42 9.71
C VAL A 60 -13.59 13.73 9.07
N LEU A 61 -14.47 14.73 9.05
CA LEU A 61 -14.14 16.06 8.53
C LEU A 61 -12.97 16.66 9.30
N LYS A 62 -12.00 17.24 8.57
CA LYS A 62 -10.83 17.90 9.14
C LYS A 62 -11.22 18.99 10.14
N SER A 63 -12.26 19.77 9.85
CA SER A 63 -12.75 20.84 10.73
C SER A 63 -13.23 20.31 12.09
N LEU A 64 -13.95 19.19 12.11
CA LEU A 64 -14.42 18.56 13.35
C LEU A 64 -13.27 18.00 14.17
N VAL A 65 -12.32 17.34 13.52
CA VAL A 65 -11.12 16.82 14.19
C VAL A 65 -10.30 17.97 14.76
N GLN A 66 -10.10 19.03 13.99
CA GLN A 66 -9.35 20.21 14.41
C GLN A 66 -10.03 20.93 15.58
N ALA A 67 -11.36 21.12 15.53
CA ALA A 67 -12.12 21.71 16.63
C ALA A 67 -11.97 20.92 17.93
N ARG A 68 -12.09 19.57 17.86
CA ARG A 68 -11.92 18.70 19.04
C ARG A 68 -10.49 18.72 19.60
N ILE A 69 -9.48 18.83 18.74
CA ILE A 69 -8.07 18.95 19.19
C ILE A 69 -7.83 20.30 19.87
N ILE A 70 -8.44 21.38 19.35
CA ILE A 70 -8.38 22.72 19.94
C ILE A 70 -9.07 22.73 21.31
N GLU A 71 -10.30 22.23 21.39
CA GLU A 71 -11.08 22.12 22.64
C GLU A 71 -10.34 21.30 23.70
N ALA A 72 -9.69 20.21 23.29
CA ALA A 72 -8.89 19.38 24.19
C ALA A 72 -7.52 20.00 24.56
N GLY A 73 -7.15 21.16 24.03
CA GLY A 73 -5.84 21.79 24.26
C GLY A 73 -4.65 21.00 23.71
N LYS A 74 -4.88 20.05 22.79
CA LYS A 74 -3.87 19.10 22.30
C LYS A 74 -3.18 19.52 21.00
N MET A 75 -3.35 20.76 20.56
CA MET A 75 -2.76 21.24 19.30
C MET A 75 -1.23 21.11 19.27
N ALA A 76 -0.54 21.38 20.39
CA ALA A 76 0.91 21.22 20.49
C ALA A 76 1.35 19.76 20.33
N SER A 77 0.67 18.82 21.00
CA SER A 77 0.94 17.37 20.89
C SER A 77 0.63 16.83 19.50
N ALA A 78 -0.47 17.29 18.89
CA ALA A 78 -0.82 16.93 17.51
C ALA A 78 0.27 17.40 16.53
N TYR A 79 0.77 18.63 16.69
CA TYR A 79 1.85 19.17 15.85
C TYR A 79 3.18 18.42 16.04
N ALA A 80 3.53 18.08 17.29
CA ALA A 80 4.70 17.25 17.60
C ALA A 80 4.62 15.85 16.97
N THR A 81 3.43 15.25 16.95
CA THR A 81 3.22 13.93 16.32
C THR A 81 3.34 13.99 14.79
N LEU A 82 2.89 15.08 14.17
CA LEU A 82 3.01 15.28 12.72
C LEU A 82 4.47 15.48 12.29
N THR A 83 5.29 16.12 13.11
CA THR A 83 6.72 16.33 12.83
C THR A 83 7.57 15.09 13.05
N GLN A 84 7.13 14.13 13.88
CA GLN A 84 7.84 12.87 14.12
C GLN A 84 7.59 11.78 13.07
N LYS A 85 6.59 11.93 12.19
CA LYS A 85 6.29 10.93 11.13
C LYS A 85 7.05 11.27 9.85
N PRO A 86 8.11 10.54 9.48
CA PRO A 86 9.03 10.92 8.40
C PRO A 86 8.43 10.90 6.98
N GLY A 87 7.17 10.49 6.81
CA GLY A 87 6.50 10.41 5.50
C GLY A 87 5.42 11.46 5.24
N LEU A 88 5.08 12.32 6.21
CA LEU A 88 3.95 13.27 6.10
C LEU A 88 4.36 14.71 5.78
N PHE A 89 5.63 15.04 5.96
CA PHE A 89 6.21 16.32 5.59
C PHE A 89 7.57 16.04 4.95
N ARG A 90 7.64 16.07 3.63
CA ARG A 90 8.92 16.22 2.93
C ARG A 90 9.15 17.72 2.80
N PRO A 91 9.92 18.37 3.69
CA PRO A 91 10.34 19.73 3.43
C PRO A 91 11.13 19.69 2.13
N LEU A 92 10.70 20.45 1.13
CA LEU A 92 11.53 20.76 -0.03
C LEU A 92 12.79 21.39 0.55
N VAL A 93 13.89 20.63 0.56
CA VAL A 93 15.19 21.13 0.96
C VAL A 93 15.53 22.24 -0.02
N CYS A 94 15.46 23.49 0.44
CA CYS A 94 16.11 24.61 -0.23
C CYS A 94 17.60 24.30 -0.25
N SER A 95 18.09 23.76 -1.36
CA SER A 95 19.49 23.56 -1.65
C SER A 95 20.17 24.93 -1.79
N ARG A 96 20.64 25.48 -0.67
CA ARG A 96 21.50 26.66 -0.66
C ARG A 96 22.86 26.26 -1.25
N SER A 97 22.97 26.37 -2.57
CA SER A 97 24.24 26.24 -3.29
C SER A 97 25.15 27.41 -2.88
N THR A 98 26.05 27.15 -1.93
CA THR A 98 27.10 28.08 -1.55
C THR A 98 28.21 28.04 -2.60
N ARG A 99 28.03 28.80 -3.69
CA ARG A 99 29.15 29.24 -4.53
C ARG A 99 29.08 30.75 -4.74
N GLY A 100 29.88 31.44 -3.94
CA GLY A 100 30.83 32.42 -4.47
C GLY A 100 30.31 33.80 -4.88
N LEU A 101 30.77 34.79 -4.11
CA LEU A 101 31.09 36.17 -4.48
C LEU A 101 29.99 37.26 -4.44
N LEU A 102 30.24 38.14 -3.45
CA LEU A 102 30.04 39.59 -3.38
C LEU A 102 28.62 40.19 -3.29
N ARG A 103 28.41 40.81 -2.11
CA ARG A 103 27.61 42.01 -1.82
C ARG A 103 26.16 41.98 -2.32
N ARG A 104 25.24 41.64 -1.41
CA ARG A 104 24.23 42.59 -0.91
C ARG A 104 23.46 41.99 0.26
N THR A 105 23.34 42.81 1.28
CA THR A 105 22.51 42.69 2.48
C THR A 105 21.13 42.15 2.18
N ARG A 106 20.78 40.99 2.74
CA ARG A 106 19.41 40.72 3.18
C ARG A 106 19.45 39.74 4.35
N THR A 107 19.43 40.32 5.54
CA THR A 107 19.03 39.66 6.77
C THR A 107 17.69 38.98 6.54
N GLN A 108 17.66 37.67 6.74
CA GLN A 108 16.46 36.96 7.16
C GLN A 108 16.95 35.82 8.06
N SER A 109 16.77 36.07 9.36
CA SER A 109 16.92 35.11 10.44
C SER A 109 15.97 33.94 10.25
N CYS A 110 16.42 32.75 10.68
CA CYS A 110 15.55 31.65 11.04
C CYS A 110 14.64 32.02 12.22
#